data_AF-A0A6B3ELS4-F1
#
_entry.id   AF-A0A6B3ELS4-F1
#
_cell.length_a   1.000
_cell.length_b   1.000
_cell.length_c   1.000
_cell.angle_alpha   90.00
_cell.angle_beta   90.00
_cell.angle_gamma   90.00
#
_symmetry.space_group_name_H-M   'P 1'
#
loop_
_entity.id
_entity.type
_entity.pdbx_description
1 polymer ?
#
loop_
_entity_poly.entity_id
_entity_poly.type
_entity_poly.pdbx_seq_one_letter_code
_entity_poly.pdbx_strand_id
1 'polypeptide(L)'
;GTIDFAGTVEQAWADGVRVFVEHGPRGLCTGWIGRVLGDREHVAVALDAQGDQGLRQLCLAVAELVVAGVPVRAEALFDRLAAAVAEVDAPGPVRTVTVPGPP
;
A
#
# COMPACT_ATOMS: atom_id res chain seq x y z
N GLY A 1 18.41 18.83 6.50
CA GLY A 1 19.23 18.50 5.32
C GLY A 1 18.35 17.91 4.25
N THR A 2 18.78 17.93 2.99
CA THR A 2 18.07 17.28 1.87
C THR A 2 18.35 15.77 1.87
N ILE A 3 17.35 14.98 1.48
CA ILE A 3 17.48 13.52 1.36
C ILE A 3 17.99 13.21 -0.06
N ASP A 4 19.04 12.40 -0.17
CA ASP A 4 19.51 11.85 -1.44
C ASP A 4 18.73 10.56 -1.78
N PHE A 5 17.51 10.74 -2.29
CA PHE A 5 16.64 9.63 -2.65
C PHE A 5 17.22 8.80 -3.81
N ALA A 6 17.75 9.47 -4.83
CA ALA A 6 18.30 8.80 -6.00
C ALA A 6 19.52 7.95 -5.62
N GLY A 7 20.48 8.50 -4.87
CA GLY A 7 21.63 7.74 -4.38
C GLY A 7 21.23 6.55 -3.49
N THR A 8 20.17 6.70 -2.68
CA THR A 8 19.64 5.59 -1.87
C THR A 8 19.07 4.46 -2.73
N VAL A 9 18.30 4.80 -3.78
CA VAL A 9 17.72 3.81 -4.71
C VAL A 9 18.80 3.11 -5.53
N GLU A 10 19.78 3.87 -6.04
CA GLU A 10 20.94 3.35 -6.77
C GLU A 10 21.73 2.34 -5.92
N GLN A 11 22.01 2.71 -4.66
CA GLN A 11 22.74 1.84 -3.74
C GLN A 11 21.95 0.57 -3.43
N ALA A 12 20.65 0.68 -3.13
CA ALA A 12 19.81 -0.49 -2.89
C ALA A 12 19.79 -1.44 -4.09
N TRP A 13 19.71 -0.91 -5.32
CA TRP A 13 19.79 -1.73 -6.53
C TRP A 13 21.16 -2.39 -6.69
N ALA A 14 22.25 -1.65 -6.42
CA ALA A 14 23.61 -2.19 -6.43
C ALA A 14 23.79 -3.33 -5.40
N ASP A 15 23.11 -3.23 -4.25
CA ASP A 15 23.09 -4.25 -3.20
C ASP A 15 22.18 -5.46 -3.55
N GLY A 16 21.54 -5.45 -4.72
CA GLY A 16 20.74 -6.56 -5.23
C GLY A 16 19.24 -6.45 -4.98
N VAL A 17 18.74 -5.33 -4.44
CA VAL A 17 17.29 -5.10 -4.29
C VAL A 17 16.65 -4.94 -5.67
N ARG A 18 15.56 -5.67 -5.91
CA ARG A 18 14.77 -5.61 -7.16
C ARG A 18 13.30 -5.29 -6.94
N VAL A 19 12.81 -5.37 -5.70
CA VAL A 19 11.43 -5.07 -5.35
C VAL A 19 11.41 -3.92 -4.35
N PHE A 20 10.69 -2.86 -4.69
CA PHE A 20 10.51 -1.68 -3.86
C PHE A 20 9.02 -1.52 -3.54
N VAL A 21 8.70 -1.23 -2.28
CA VAL A 21 7.32 -1.03 -1.84
C VAL A 21 7.17 0.37 -1.25
N GLU A 22 6.28 1.16 -1.82
CA GLU A 22 5.90 2.47 -1.29
C GLU A 22 4.72 2.33 -0.33
N HIS A 23 4.99 2.57 0.95
CA HIS A 23 3.96 2.78 1.97
C HIS A 23 3.62 4.28 2.04
N GLY A 24 2.63 4.71 1.27
CA GLY A 24 2.17 6.09 1.30
C GLY A 24 1.24 6.43 0.15
N PRO A 25 0.54 7.58 0.26
CA PRO A 25 -0.44 7.98 -0.72
C PRO A 25 0.25 8.45 -2.01
N ARG A 26 -0.42 8.25 -3.15
CA ARG A 26 -0.14 8.86 -4.48
C ARG A 26 0.96 8.21 -5.34
N GLY A 27 1.71 7.22 -4.86
CA GLY A 27 2.65 6.48 -5.72
C GLY A 27 3.83 7.32 -6.24
N LEU A 28 4.22 8.37 -5.51
CA LEU A 28 5.26 9.30 -5.97
C LEU A 28 6.64 8.65 -5.96
N CYS A 29 6.98 7.94 -4.89
CA CYS A 29 8.27 7.27 -4.77
C CYS A 29 8.40 6.17 -5.83
N THR A 30 7.32 5.44 -6.10
CA THR A 30 7.21 4.43 -7.16
C THR A 30 7.56 5.03 -8.52
N GLY A 31 6.95 6.17 -8.86
CA GLY A 31 7.28 6.90 -10.09
C GLY A 31 8.71 7.44 -10.12
N TRP A 32 9.25 7.89 -8.99
CA TRP A 32 10.65 8.36 -8.91
C TRP A 32 11.64 7.20 -9.06
N ILE A 33 11.39 6.05 -8.46
CA ILE A 33 12.21 4.85 -8.60
C ILE A 33 12.26 4.43 -10.07
N GLY A 34 11.13 4.41 -10.77
CA GLY A 34 11.10 4.12 -12.21
C GLY A 34 11.96 5.08 -13.04
N ARG A 35 12.02 6.37 -12.67
CA ARG A 35 12.89 7.35 -13.34
C ARG A 35 14.36 7.18 -12.99
N VAL A 36 14.69 6.84 -11.75
CA VAL A 36 16.07 6.60 -11.30
C VAL A 36 16.61 5.34 -11.97
N LEU A 37 15.85 4.24 -11.94
CA LEU A 37 16.31 2.94 -12.42
C LEU A 37 16.16 2.76 -13.94
N GLY A 38 15.21 3.44 -14.59
CA GLY A 38 14.98 3.33 -16.03
C GLY A 38 14.63 1.89 -16.43
N ASP A 39 15.29 1.39 -17.48
CA ASP A 39 15.05 0.04 -18.00
C ASP A 39 15.73 -1.07 -17.20
N ARG A 40 16.46 -0.74 -16.12
CA ARG A 40 17.07 -1.75 -15.26
C ARG A 40 15.99 -2.60 -14.61
N GLU A 41 16.27 -3.89 -14.43
CA GLU A 41 15.34 -4.80 -13.78
C GLU A 41 14.95 -4.30 -12.39
N HIS A 42 13.66 -4.00 -12.21
CA HIS A 42 13.05 -3.68 -10.92
C HIS A 42 11.52 -3.77 -10.99
N VAL A 43 10.90 -3.91 -9.84
CA VAL A 43 9.46 -3.72 -9.61
C VAL A 43 9.31 -2.70 -8.49
N ALA A 44 8.46 -1.70 -8.69
CA ALA A 44 8.11 -0.73 -7.67
C ALA A 44 6.58 -0.72 -7.51
N VAL A 45 6.10 -1.00 -6.30
CA VAL A 45 4.68 -1.20 -5.99
C VAL A 45 4.21 -0.14 -5.01
N ALA A 46 3.10 0.54 -5.33
CA ALA A 46 2.44 1.49 -4.43
C ALA A 46 1.26 0.84 -3.69
N LEU A 47 1.30 0.83 -2.35
CA LEU A 47 0.22 0.26 -1.55
C LEU A 47 -1.05 1.11 -1.51
N ASP A 48 -0.94 2.42 -1.71
CA ASP A 48 -2.04 3.40 -1.59
C ASP A 48 -1.97 4.42 -2.74
N ALA A 49 -1.99 3.94 -3.98
CA ALA A 49 -1.97 4.79 -5.16
C ALA A 49 -3.24 5.65 -5.28
N GLN A 50 -3.14 6.79 -5.97
CA GLN A 50 -4.30 7.64 -6.24
C GLN A 50 -5.27 6.98 -7.24
N GLY A 51 -6.56 7.06 -6.97
CA GLY A 51 -7.62 6.57 -7.86
C GLY A 51 -8.53 5.59 -7.14
N ASP A 52 -8.10 4.33 -7.03
CA ASP A 52 -8.83 3.31 -6.27
C ASP A 52 -8.52 3.42 -4.79
N GLN A 53 -9.51 3.84 -4.03
CA GLN A 53 -9.35 4.04 -2.59
C GLN A 53 -9.69 2.76 -1.83
N GLY A 54 -8.77 2.30 -0.98
CA GLY A 54 -9.03 1.24 -0.02
C GLY A 54 -8.61 -0.16 -0.49
N LEU A 55 -9.40 -1.17 -0.12
CA LEU A 55 -8.95 -2.56 -0.13
C LEU A 55 -8.58 -3.09 -1.54
N ARG A 56 -9.24 -2.59 -2.58
CA ARG A 56 -8.93 -2.99 -3.97
C ARG A 56 -7.48 -2.68 -4.33
N GLN A 57 -6.98 -1.50 -3.97
CA GLN A 57 -5.61 -1.10 -4.26
C GLN A 57 -4.60 -1.97 -3.50
N LEU A 58 -4.88 -2.29 -2.24
CA LEU A 58 -4.06 -3.23 -1.48
C LEU A 58 -4.00 -4.61 -2.15
N CYS A 59 -5.14 -5.14 -2.59
CA CYS A 59 -5.18 -6.43 -3.28
C CYS A 59 -4.41 -6.42 -4.61
N LEU A 60 -4.47 -5.33 -5.38
CA LEU A 60 -3.67 -5.16 -6.60
C LEU A 60 -2.18 -5.10 -6.30
N ALA A 61 -1.77 -4.32 -5.29
CA ALA A 61 -0.38 -4.25 -4.87
C ALA A 61 0.16 -5.64 -4.44
N VAL A 62 -0.63 -6.42 -3.69
CA VAL A 62 -0.25 -7.79 -3.35
C VAL A 62 -0.16 -8.67 -4.61
N ALA A 63 -1.09 -8.55 -5.55
CA ALA A 63 -1.05 -9.29 -6.80
C ALA A 63 0.21 -8.97 -7.62
N GLU A 64 0.62 -7.70 -7.69
CA GLU A 64 1.86 -7.29 -8.33
C GLU A 64 3.09 -7.96 -7.68
N LEU A 65 3.13 -8.01 -6.33
CA LEU A 65 4.20 -8.69 -5.60
C LEU A 65 4.22 -10.20 -5.87
N VAL A 66 3.06 -10.85 -5.95
CA VAL A 66 2.95 -12.27 -6.30
C VAL A 66 3.47 -12.52 -7.72
N VAL A 67 3.09 -11.69 -8.69
CA VAL A 67 3.57 -11.77 -10.08
C VAL A 67 5.09 -11.53 -10.16
N ALA A 68 5.63 -10.64 -9.32
CA ALA A 68 7.07 -10.43 -9.19
C ALA A 68 7.81 -11.59 -8.49
N GLY A 69 7.11 -12.65 -8.08
CA GLY A 69 7.69 -13.83 -7.45
C GLY A 69 7.96 -13.68 -5.95
N VAL A 70 7.45 -12.63 -5.31
CA VAL A 70 7.58 -12.45 -3.86
C VAL A 70 6.71 -13.51 -3.15
N PRO A 71 7.27 -14.31 -2.22
CA PRO A 71 6.48 -15.24 -1.45
C PRO A 71 5.46 -14.49 -0.57
N VAL A 72 4.18 -14.71 -0.85
CA VAL A 72 3.07 -14.12 -0.09
C VAL A 72 2.35 -15.21 0.70
N ARG A 73 2.08 -14.95 1.98
CA ARG A 73 1.19 -15.77 2.81
C ARG A 73 -0.26 -15.39 2.52
N ALA A 74 -0.80 -15.91 1.43
CA ALA A 74 -2.12 -15.54 0.93
C ALA A 74 -3.22 -15.84 1.96
N GLU A 75 -3.13 -16.96 2.67
CA GLU A 75 -4.08 -17.36 3.70
C GLU A 75 -4.14 -16.31 4.81
N ALA A 76 -2.97 -15.87 5.30
CA ALA A 76 -2.90 -14.86 6.35
C ALA A 76 -3.47 -13.50 5.90
N LEU A 77 -3.38 -13.16 4.61
CA LEU A 77 -4.04 -11.99 4.06
C LEU A 77 -5.56 -12.17 4.08
N PHE A 78 -6.07 -13.26 3.52
CA PHE A 78 -7.52 -13.50 3.45
C PHE A 78 -8.15 -13.65 4.83
N ASP A 79 -7.49 -14.28 5.79
CA ASP A 79 -7.94 -14.37 7.19
C ASP A 79 -8.09 -12.97 7.82
N ARG A 80 -7.15 -12.06 7.54
CA ARG A 80 -7.22 -10.68 8.02
C ARG A 80 -8.36 -9.90 7.37
N LEU A 81 -8.59 -10.11 6.08
CA LEU A 81 -9.71 -9.48 5.37
C LEU A 81 -11.05 -9.98 5.88
N ALA A 82 -11.20 -11.29 6.11
CA ALA A 82 -12.41 -11.88 6.68
C ALA A 82 -12.69 -11.33 8.09
N ALA A 83 -11.66 -11.24 8.94
CA ALA A 83 -11.78 -10.65 10.27
C ALA A 83 -12.21 -9.17 10.22
N ALA A 84 -11.64 -8.38 9.30
CA ALA A 84 -11.99 -6.97 9.14
C ALA A 84 -13.46 -6.78 8.70
N VAL A 85 -13.97 -7.64 7.81
CA VAL A 85 -15.40 -7.60 7.42
C VAL A 85 -16.30 -7.90 8.61
N ALA A 86 -15.96 -8.90 9.43
CA ALA A 86 -16.73 -9.25 10.62
C ALA A 86 -16.80 -8.11 11.66
N GLU A 87 -15.75 -7.29 11.79
CA GLU A 87 -15.77 -6.11 12.66
C GLU A 87 -16.69 -4.99 12.13
N VAL A 88 -16.78 -4.81 10.81
CA VAL A 88 -17.66 -3.81 10.20
C VAL A 88 -19.14 -4.19 10.38
N ASP A 89 -19.46 -5.48 10.29
CA ASP A 89 -20.82 -5.98 10.48
C ASP A 89 -21.27 -6.02 11.95
N ALA A 90 -20.35 -5.85 12.90
CA ALA A 90 -20.70 -5.78 14.30
C ALA A 90 -21.51 -4.50 14.58
N PRO A 91 -22.67 -4.60 15.25
CA PRO A 91 -23.46 -3.41 15.58
C PRO A 91 -22.61 -2.45 16.42
N GLY A 92 -22.34 -1.27 15.87
CA GLY A 92 -21.62 -0.21 16.59
C GLY A 92 -22.41 0.25 17.82
N PRO A 93 -21.73 0.82 18.83
CA PRO A 93 -22.42 1.38 19.99
C PRO A 93 -23.39 2.48 19.53
N VAL A 94 -24.69 2.25 19.73
CA VAL A 94 -25.72 3.26 19.47
C VAL A 94 -25.55 4.38 20.48
N ARG A 95 -25.12 5.56 20.01
CA ARG A 95 -25.13 6.79 20.81
C ARG A 95 -26.39 7.59 20.49
N THR A 96 -27.29 7.69 21.45
CA THR A 96 -28.40 8.63 21.39
C THR A 96 -27.87 10.03 21.71
N VAL A 97 -27.98 10.96 20.76
CA VAL A 97 -27.71 12.38 21.01
C VAL A 97 -29.06 13.09 21.12
N THR A 98 -29.34 13.66 22.29
CA THR A 98 -30.52 14.51 22.48
C THR A 98 -30.26 15.86 21.83
N VAL A 99 -30.99 16.17 20.76
CA VAL A 99 -30.95 17.50 20.13
C VAL A 99 -31.92 18.41 20.91
N PRO A 100 -31.49 19.60 21.37
CA PRO A 100 -32.40 20.53 22.04
C PRO A 100 -33.53 20.94 21.09
N GLY A 101 -34.75 20.98 21.62
CA GLY A 101 -35.93 21.42 20.86
C GLY A 101 -35.81 22.87 20.38
N PRO A 102 -36.53 23.24 19.31
CA PRO A 102 -36.54 24.61 18.81
C PRO A 102 -36.99 25.62 19.89
N PRO A 103 -36.59 26.90 19.76
CA PRO A 103 -36.83 27.94 20.75
C PRO A 103 -38.32 28.22 21.00
#